data_AF-A0A218QEC9-F1
#
_entry.id   AF-A0A218QEC9-F1
#
_cell.length_a   1.000
_cell.length_b   1.000
_cell.length_c   1.000
_cell.angle_alpha   90.00
_cell.angle_beta   90.00
_cell.angle_gamma   90.00
#
_symmetry.space_group_name_H-M   'P 1'
#
loop_
_entity.id
_entity.type
_entity.pdbx_description
1 polymer ?
#
loop_
_entity_poly.entity_id
_entity_poly.type
_entity_poly.pdbx_seq_one_letter_code
_entity_poly.pdbx_strand_id
1 'polypeptide(L)'
;MSYCINPHCPKPLDPANANNCICRNCGSEILLQGRYRVLKQLAKGGFGETFEVDDCGTTKVLKVLTENNSKAILHKLAICCINKS
;
A
#
# COMPACT_ATOMS: atom_id res chain seq x y z
N MET A 1 -8.50 -5.36 8.22
CA MET A 1 -8.53 -5.74 6.80
C MET A 1 -7.28 -5.19 6.13
N SER A 2 -6.70 -5.87 5.14
CA SER A 2 -5.47 -5.42 4.49
C SER A 2 -5.61 -5.39 2.98
N TYR A 3 -5.17 -4.30 2.38
CA TYR A 3 -5.19 -4.07 0.94
C TYR A 3 -3.83 -4.43 0.33
N CYS A 4 -3.81 -5.29 -0.68
CA CYS A 4 -2.61 -5.58 -1.46
C CYS A 4 -2.41 -4.50 -2.52
N ILE A 5 -1.27 -3.81 -2.49
CA ILE A 5 -0.95 -2.73 -3.43
C ILE A 5 -0.53 -3.19 -4.82
N ASN A 6 -0.32 -4.50 -5.01
CA ASN A 6 0.07 -5.03 -6.32
C ASN A 6 -1.11 -4.85 -7.30
N PRO A 7 -0.96 -4.07 -8.37
CA PRO A 7 -2.04 -3.81 -9.34
C PRO A 7 -2.49 -5.06 -10.09
N HIS A 8 -1.67 -6.12 -10.10
CA HIS A 8 -1.99 -7.41 -10.72
C HIS A 8 -2.62 -8.41 -9.74
N CYS A 9 -2.88 -8.01 -8.48
CA CYS A 9 -3.53 -8.89 -7.51
C CYS A 9 -5.01 -9.11 -7.92
N PRO A 10 -5.47 -10.37 -8.07
CA PRO A 10 -6.85 -10.64 -8.46
C PRO A 10 -7.86 -10.36 -7.34
N LYS A 11 -7.40 -10.37 -6.08
CA LYS A 11 -8.22 -10.14 -4.88
C LYS A 11 -7.45 -9.28 -3.86
N PRO A 12 -7.33 -7.96 -4.09
CA PRO A 12 -6.52 -7.08 -3.26
C PRO A 12 -7.11 -6.84 -1.86
N LEU A 13 -8.43 -7.00 -1.69
CA LEU A 13 -9.17 -6.76 -0.44
C LEU A 13 -9.56 -8.04 0.30
N ASP A 14 -8.90 -9.16 0.01
CA ASP A 14 -9.20 -10.44 0.66
C ASP A 14 -9.07 -10.32 2.20
N PRO A 15 -10.15 -10.52 2.98
CA PRO A 15 -10.12 -10.41 4.44
C PRO A 15 -9.06 -11.32 5.08
N ALA A 16 -8.75 -12.42 4.41
CA ALA A 16 -7.82 -13.40 4.90
C ALA A 16 -6.34 -12.95 4.75
N ASN A 17 -6.10 -11.78 4.15
CA ASN A 17 -4.83 -11.07 4.20
C ASN A 17 -4.63 -10.20 5.45
N ALA A 18 -5.64 -10.02 6.32
CA ALA A 18 -5.60 -9.07 7.43
C ALA A 18 -4.40 -9.25 8.39
N ASN A 19 -3.96 -10.50 8.60
CA ASN A 19 -2.86 -10.84 9.50
C ASN A 19 -1.63 -11.41 8.76
N ASN A 20 -1.60 -11.30 7.43
CA ASN A 20 -0.50 -11.82 6.63
C ASN A 20 0.49 -10.70 6.26
N CYS A 21 1.77 -11.07 6.16
CA CYS A 21 2.80 -10.22 5.57
C CYS A 21 2.86 -10.39 4.04
N ILE A 22 2.43 -11.55 3.54
CA ILE A 22 2.41 -11.92 2.13
C ILE A 22 0.97 -12.15 1.65
N CYS A 23 0.62 -11.56 0.51
CA CYS A 23 -0.69 -11.73 -0.11
C CYS A 23 -0.87 -13.17 -0.60
N ARG A 24 -1.93 -13.83 -0.13
CA ARG A 24 -2.24 -15.21 -0.55
C ARG A 24 -2.62 -15.34 -2.03
N ASN A 25 -3.04 -14.24 -2.66
CA ASN A 25 -3.58 -14.25 -4.02
C ASN A 25 -2.52 -13.93 -5.09
N CYS A 26 -1.39 -13.33 -4.71
CA CYS A 26 -0.34 -12.95 -5.68
C CYS A 26 1.10 -13.06 -5.15
N GLY A 27 1.30 -13.46 -3.89
CA GLY A 27 2.64 -13.62 -3.30
C GLY A 27 3.38 -12.31 -3.01
N SER A 28 2.78 -11.15 -3.24
CA SER A 28 3.41 -9.84 -2.97
C SER A 28 3.37 -9.48 -1.48
N GLU A 29 4.36 -8.71 -1.05
CA GLU A 29 4.42 -8.16 0.30
C GLU A 29 3.28 -7.15 0.53
N ILE A 30 2.61 -7.26 1.67
CA ILE A 30 1.48 -6.39 2.08
C ILE A 30 1.97 -5.28 3.03
N LEU A 31 3.05 -5.54 3.79
CA LEU A 31 3.64 -4.57 4.70
C LEU A 31 4.65 -3.72 3.96
N LEU A 32 4.34 -2.44 3.78
CA LEU A 32 5.24 -1.49 3.16
C LEU A 32 6.34 -1.13 4.14
N GLN A 33 7.60 -1.35 3.72
CA GLN A 33 8.78 -1.20 4.58
C GLN A 33 8.69 -2.00 5.88
N GLY A 34 7.94 -3.12 5.90
CA GLY A 34 7.73 -3.93 7.09
C GLY A 34 6.91 -3.26 8.20
N ARG A 35 6.30 -2.10 7.95
CA ARG A 35 5.65 -1.27 8.98
C ARG A 35 4.23 -0.86 8.63
N TYR A 36 4.03 -0.29 7.44
CA TYR A 36 2.75 0.29 7.09
C TYR A 36 1.84 -0.75 6.43
N ARG A 37 0.65 -0.95 6.99
CA ARG A 37 -0.35 -1.86 6.44
C ARG A 37 -1.44 -1.08 5.75
N VAL A 38 -1.59 -1.28 4.44
CA VAL A 38 -2.59 -0.55 3.66
C VAL A 38 -3.99 -1.02 4.02
N LEU A 39 -4.88 -0.09 4.31
CA LEU A 39 -6.28 -0.35 4.64
C LEU A 39 -7.18 -0.18 3.40
N LYS A 40 -6.98 0.92 2.65
CA LYS A 40 -7.72 1.22 1.42
C LYS A 40 -7.02 2.28 0.58
N GLN A 41 -7.35 2.34 -0.70
CA GLN A 41 -7.02 3.46 -1.58
C GLN A 41 -7.97 4.64 -1.30
N LEU A 42 -7.42 5.84 -1.17
CA LEU A 42 -8.16 7.09 -0.97
C LEU A 42 -8.32 7.87 -2.28
N ALA A 43 -7.27 7.95 -3.08
CA ALA A 43 -7.27 8.69 -4.33
C ALA A 43 -6.21 8.17 -5.30
N LYS A 44 -6.40 8.47 -6.58
CA LYS A 44 -5.41 8.27 -7.64
C LYS A 44 -5.35 9.55 -8.49
N GLY A 45 -4.16 10.07 -8.73
CA GLY A 45 -3.96 11.28 -9.53
C GLY A 45 -2.67 11.23 -10.35
N GLY A 46 -2.36 12.30 -11.09
CA GLY A 46 -1.19 12.35 -11.97
C GLY A 46 0.16 12.25 -11.26
N PHE A 47 0.20 12.52 -9.95
CA PHE A 47 1.40 12.40 -9.11
C PHE A 47 1.44 11.11 -8.29
N GLY A 48 0.61 10.12 -8.63
CA GLY A 48 0.58 8.82 -7.98
C GLY A 48 -0.69 8.54 -7.16
N GLU A 49 -0.59 7.54 -6.29
CA GLU A 49 -1.72 6.96 -5.56
C GLU A 49 -1.66 7.31 -4.07
N THR A 50 -2.80 7.60 -3.47
CA THR A 50 -2.92 7.94 -2.05
C THR A 50 -3.68 6.83 -1.34
N PHE A 51 -3.14 6.35 -0.24
CA PHE A 51 -3.65 5.25 0.56
C PHE A 51 -3.86 5.66 2.01
N GLU A 52 -4.84 5.04 2.65
CA GLU A 52 -4.95 5.01 4.11
C GLU A 52 -4.18 3.79 4.61
N VAL A 53 -3.31 4.01 5.61
CA VAL A 53 -2.47 2.95 6.19
C VAL A 53 -2.61 2.92 7.70
N ASP A 54 -2.46 1.73 8.26
CA ASP A 54 -2.23 1.52 9.69
C ASP A 54 -0.72 1.49 9.97
N ASP A 55 -0.30 2.29 10.92
CA ASP A 55 1.05 2.35 11.48
C ASP A 55 0.97 1.98 12.97
N CYS A 56 1.05 0.69 13.28
CA CYS A 56 0.99 0.17 14.64
C CYS A 56 -0.22 0.67 15.45
N GLY A 57 -1.41 0.72 14.86
CA GLY A 57 -2.64 1.22 15.48
C GLY A 57 -2.93 2.70 15.22
N THR A 58 -2.04 3.42 14.54
CA THR A 58 -2.24 4.82 14.16
C THR A 58 -2.57 4.92 12.67
N THR A 59 -3.74 5.47 12.35
CA THR A 59 -4.15 5.71 10.96
C THR A 59 -3.36 6.88 10.36
N LYS A 60 -2.73 6.66 9.21
CA LYS A 60 -1.98 7.65 8.45
C LYS A 60 -2.38 7.66 6.97
N VAL A 61 -1.98 8.73 6.28
CA VAL A 61 -2.10 8.82 4.83
C VAL A 61 -0.72 8.59 4.19
N LEU A 62 -0.66 7.64 3.27
CA LEU A 62 0.54 7.30 2.50
C LEU A 62 0.34 7.72 1.05
N LYS A 63 1.21 8.58 0.52
CA LYS A 63 1.24 8.90 -0.92
C LYS A 63 2.38 8.15 -1.61
N VAL A 64 2.02 7.39 -2.63
CA VAL A 64 2.89 6.58 -3.47
C VAL A 64 3.10 7.34 -4.79
N LEU A 65 4.27 7.95 -4.99
CA LEU A 65 4.59 8.69 -6.23
C LEU A 65 5.07 7.75 -7.33
N THR A 66 4.44 7.78 -8.49
CA THR A 66 4.90 7.03 -9.67
C THR A 66 5.96 7.85 -10.42
N GLU A 67 7.23 7.43 -10.37
CA GLU A 67 8.25 7.89 -11.34
C GLU A 67 8.06 7.14 -12.66
N ASN A 68 8.10 7.88 -13.77
CA ASN A 68 7.68 7.45 -15.11
C ASN A 68 8.67 6.50 -15.82
N ASN A 69 9.37 5.64 -15.07
CA ASN A 69 10.38 4.72 -15.62
C ASN A 69 9.96 3.26 -15.37
N SER A 70 9.76 2.52 -16.46
CA SER A 70 9.04 1.24 -16.57
C SER A 70 9.72 0.02 -15.91
N LYS A 71 10.46 0.22 -14.81
CA LYS A 71 11.16 -0.83 -14.06
C LYS A 71 11.08 -0.69 -12.53
N ALA A 72 10.20 0.16 -12.00
CA ALA A 72 10.08 0.35 -10.55
C ALA A 72 9.06 -0.61 -9.92
N ILE A 73 9.32 -1.92 -10.01
CA ILE A 73 8.83 -2.81 -8.97
C ILE A 73 9.72 -2.53 -7.74
N LEU A 74 9.10 -1.91 -6.73
CA LEU A 74 9.44 -1.98 -5.29
C LEU A 74 10.27 -0.88 -4.61
N HIS A 75 11.14 -0.06 -5.22
CA HIS A 75 12.00 0.80 -4.39
C HIS A 75 12.29 2.19 -4.96
N LYS A 76 11.48 3.18 -4.55
CA LYS A 76 11.87 4.58 -4.22
C LYS A 76 10.61 5.44 -4.22
N LEU A 77 9.75 5.19 -3.23
CA LEU A 77 8.61 6.07 -3.00
C LEU A 77 9.05 7.11 -1.97
N ALA A 78 8.99 8.38 -2.35
CA ALA A 78 9.00 9.46 -1.37
C ALA A 78 7.72 9.32 -0.54
N ILE A 79 7.86 8.61 0.58
CA ILE A 79 6.78 8.32 1.51
C ILE A 79 6.54 9.59 2.33
N CYS A 80 5.57 10.41 1.90
CA CYS A 80 5.02 11.42 2.79
C CYS A 80 3.94 10.75 3.63
N CYS A 81 4.31 10.37 4.85
CA CYS A 81 3.39 9.79 5.82
C CYS A 81 2.91 10.92 6.75
N ILE A 82 1.68 11.38 6.54
CA ILE A 82 1.07 12.45 7.35
C ILE A 82 0.05 11.80 8.28
N ASN A 83 0.00 12.24 9.55
CA ASN A 83 -1.04 11.83 10.48
C ASN A 83 -2.41 12.24 9.91
N LYS A 84 -3.37 11.33 9.97
CA LYS A 84 -4.75 11.66 9.63
C LYS A 84 -5.34 12.48 10.79
N SER A 85 -5.54 13.78 10.58
CA SER A 85 -6.20 14.71 11.52
C SER A 85 -7.65 14.32 11.76
#